data_AF-A0A2R6J953-F1
#
_entry.id   AF-A0A2R6J953-F1
#
_cell.length_a   1.000
_cell.length_b   1.000
_cell.length_c   1.000
_cell.angle_alpha   90.00
_cell.angle_beta   90.00
_cell.angle_gamma   90.00
#
_symmetry.space_group_name_H-M   'P 1'
#
loop_
_entity.id
_entity.type
_entity.pdbx_description
1 polymer ?
#
loop_
_entity_poly.entity_id
_entity_poly.type
_entity_poly.pdbx_seq_one_letter_code
_entity_poly.pdbx_strand_id
1 'polypeptide(L)'
;MQDIVNSALENAEKEKRDTGDDGEDFGDPRIVIIGAGGAGNNTVNRLYNIGVDGAETIAINTDKQHLKMVEADTKILVGKSLTNGLGA
;
A
#
# COMPACT_ATOMS: atom_id res chain seq x y z
N MET A 1 -4.17 5.47 51.93
CA MET A 1 -3.00 5.55 51.01
C MET A 1 -2.78 4.23 50.28
N GLN A 2 -2.90 3.07 50.96
CA GLN A 2 -2.90 1.76 50.31
C GLN A 2 -4.06 1.58 49.30
N ASP A 3 -5.25 2.14 49.58
CA ASP A 3 -6.39 2.04 48.67
C ASP A 3 -6.16 2.69 47.30
N ILE A 4 -5.52 3.87 47.26
CA ILE A 4 -5.23 4.57 46.00
C ILE A 4 -4.25 3.74 45.15
N VAL A 5 -3.28 3.10 45.80
CA VAL A 5 -2.30 2.25 45.12
C VAL A 5 -2.97 0.99 44.57
N ASN A 6 -3.87 0.37 45.34
CA ASN A 6 -4.62 -0.81 44.90
C ASN A 6 -5.58 -0.48 43.75
N SER A 7 -6.29 0.64 43.82
CA SER A 7 -7.15 1.12 42.73
C SER A 7 -6.35 1.41 41.45
N ALA A 8 -5.16 1.98 41.57
CA ALA A 8 -4.29 2.24 40.42
C ALA A 8 -3.78 0.93 39.78
N LEU A 9 -3.44 -0.07 40.60
CA LEU A 9 -3.02 -1.39 40.12
C LEU A 9 -4.16 -2.16 39.42
N GLU A 10 -5.37 -2.17 40.00
CA GLU A 10 -6.53 -2.79 39.36
C GLU A 10 -6.90 -2.13 38.02
N ASN A 11 -6.81 -0.80 37.93
CA ASN A 11 -7.07 -0.09 36.69
C ASN A 11 -6.00 -0.37 35.63
N ALA A 12 -4.73 -0.43 36.02
CA ALA A 12 -3.65 -0.80 35.12
C ALA A 12 -3.77 -2.26 34.61
N GLU A 13 -4.30 -3.17 35.42
CA GLU A 13 -4.61 -4.54 34.99
C GLU A 13 -5.83 -4.61 34.05
N LYS A 14 -6.85 -3.78 34.27
CA LYS A 14 -7.99 -3.65 33.35
C LYS A 14 -7.59 -3.05 32.01
N GLU A 15 -6.77 -2.01 31.99
CA GLU A 15 -6.24 -1.42 30.75
C GLU A 15 -5.43 -2.44 29.93
N LYS A 16 -4.68 -3.33 30.59
CA LYS A 16 -3.97 -4.44 29.91
C LYS A 16 -4.90 -5.51 29.35
N ARG A 17 -6.08 -5.71 29.96
CA ARG A 17 -7.09 -6.66 29.47
C ARG A 17 -7.90 -6.09 28.30
N ASP A 18 -8.12 -4.78 28.25
CA ASP A 18 -8.78 -4.09 27.12
C ASP A 18 -7.84 -3.84 25.93
N THR A 19 -6.52 -3.99 26.09
CA THR A 19 -5.60 -4.24 24.96
C THR A 19 -5.59 -5.70 24.51
N GLY A 20 -6.48 -6.52 25.09
CA GLY A 20 -6.90 -7.78 24.50
C GLY A 20 -7.44 -7.51 23.12
N ASP A 21 -6.84 -8.19 22.16
CA ASP A 21 -7.20 -8.27 20.75
C ASP A 21 -8.61 -8.88 20.61
N ASP A 22 -9.63 -8.12 21.02
CA ASP A 22 -11.04 -8.47 20.95
C ASP A 22 -11.64 -8.01 19.60
N GLY A 23 -10.79 -7.66 18.63
CA GLY A 23 -11.19 -7.32 17.28
C GLY A 23 -11.40 -8.61 16.50
N GLU A 24 -12.60 -8.81 15.97
CA GLU A 24 -12.76 -9.68 14.80
C GLU A 24 -11.61 -9.38 13.83
N ASP A 25 -10.85 -10.42 13.49
CA ASP A 25 -9.66 -10.37 12.65
C ASP A 25 -10.05 -9.81 11.26
N PHE A 26 -10.13 -8.48 11.14
CA PHE A 26 -10.27 -7.78 9.88
C PHE A 26 -8.94 -8.00 9.16
N GLY A 27 -8.87 -9.10 8.41
CA GLY A 27 -7.64 -9.55 7.78
C GLY A 27 -6.92 -8.42 7.02
N ASP A 28 -5.59 -8.52 6.96
CA ASP A 28 -4.74 -7.48 6.39
C ASP A 28 -5.24 -7.03 5.00
N PRO A 29 -5.61 -5.75 4.82
CA PRO A 29 -6.12 -5.29 3.54
C PRO A 29 -5.01 -5.34 2.50
N ARG A 30 -5.27 -6.02 1.38
CA ARG A 30 -4.36 -6.00 0.23
C ARG A 30 -4.52 -4.67 -0.52
N ILE A 31 -3.54 -3.78 -0.37
CA ILE A 31 -3.52 -2.47 -1.04
C ILE A 31 -2.72 -2.56 -2.34
N VAL A 32 -3.25 -1.92 -3.39
CA VAL A 32 -2.61 -1.85 -4.71
C VAL A 32 -2.69 -0.42 -5.23
N ILE A 33 -1.58 0.12 -5.71
CA ILE A 33 -1.47 1.46 -6.30
C ILE A 33 -1.25 1.32 -7.80
N ILE A 34 -2.20 1.81 -8.59
CA ILE A 34 -2.15 1.69 -10.06
C ILE A 34 -1.95 3.06 -10.70
N GLY A 35 -0.86 3.23 -11.43
CA GLY A 35 -0.58 4.39 -12.27
C GLY A 35 -0.91 4.09 -13.71
N ALA A 36 -1.74 4.93 -14.34
CA ALA A 36 -2.09 4.81 -15.75
C ALA A 36 -1.52 5.97 -16.57
N GLY A 37 -0.96 5.65 -17.74
CA GLY A 37 -0.40 6.63 -18.66
C GLY A 37 0.89 7.27 -18.15
N GLY A 38 1.34 8.34 -18.81
CA GLY A 38 2.67 8.90 -18.53
C GLY A 38 2.81 9.52 -17.14
N ALA A 39 1.89 10.39 -16.75
CA ALA A 39 1.93 11.03 -15.44
C ALA A 39 1.73 10.01 -14.30
N GLY A 40 0.78 9.08 -14.45
CA GLY A 40 0.52 8.04 -13.46
C GLY A 40 1.72 7.12 -13.26
N ASN A 41 2.38 6.72 -14.35
CA ASN A 41 3.60 5.92 -14.26
C ASN A 41 4.75 6.67 -13.58
N ASN A 42 4.89 7.99 -13.80
CA ASN A 42 5.88 8.81 -13.09
C ASN A 42 5.61 8.85 -11.57
N THR A 43 4.33 8.94 -11.17
CA THR A 43 3.94 8.89 -9.76
C THR A 43 4.27 7.53 -9.16
N VAL A 44 3.89 6.43 -9.82
CA VAL A 44 4.20 5.07 -9.37
C VAL A 44 5.71 4.86 -9.26
N ASN A 45 6.49 5.31 -10.24
CA ASN A 45 7.95 5.25 -10.19
C ASN A 45 8.50 5.91 -8.93
N ARG A 46 7.96 7.08 -8.55
CA ARG A 46 8.38 7.77 -7.33
C ARG A 46 7.98 7.02 -6.07
N LEU A 47 6.76 6.47 -6.02
CA LEU A 47 6.28 5.70 -4.87
C LEU A 47 7.09 4.41 -4.66
N TYR A 48 7.41 3.71 -5.75
CA TYR A 48 8.28 2.54 -5.73
C TYR A 48 9.68 2.90 -5.18
N ASN A 49 10.30 3.96 -5.70
CA ASN A 49 11.64 4.39 -5.28
C ASN A 49 11.70 4.92 -3.84
N ILE A 50 10.60 5.44 -3.30
CA ILE A 50 10.52 5.87 -1.89
C ILE A 50 10.38 4.66 -0.96
N GLY A 51 9.92 3.51 -1.47
CA GLY A 51 9.69 2.29 -0.70
C GLY A 51 8.41 2.39 0.12
N VAL A 52 7.25 2.52 -0.54
CA VAL A 52 5.96 2.48 0.15
C VAL A 52 5.69 1.06 0.67
N ASP A 53 5.69 0.90 1.99
CA ASP A 53 5.36 -0.36 2.64
C ASP A 53 3.85 -0.63 2.61
N GLY A 54 3.48 -1.91 2.49
CA GLY A 54 2.09 -2.37 2.58
C GLY A 54 1.23 -2.17 1.33
N ALA A 55 1.81 -1.70 0.21
CA ALA A 55 1.08 -1.56 -1.06
C ALA A 55 1.89 -2.08 -2.26
N GLU A 56 1.24 -2.85 -3.13
CA GLU A 56 1.82 -3.30 -4.41
C GLU A 56 1.67 -2.20 -5.47
N THR A 57 2.75 -1.90 -6.19
CA THR A 57 2.78 -0.86 -7.22
C THR A 57 2.63 -1.43 -8.63
N ILE A 58 1.71 -0.86 -9.42
CA ILE A 58 1.42 -1.30 -10.79
C ILE A 58 1.47 -0.13 -11.76
N ALA A 59 2.29 -0.23 -12.80
CA ALA A 59 2.36 0.74 -13.90
C ALA A 59 1.65 0.21 -15.15
N ILE A 60 0.75 1.00 -15.74
CA ILE A 60 -0.05 0.64 -16.92
C ILE A 60 0.11 1.72 -17.99
N ASN A 61 0.49 1.32 -19.21
CA ASN A 61 0.59 2.27 -20.33
C ASN A 61 0.39 1.60 -21.68
N THR A 62 0.05 2.38 -22.70
CA THR A 62 0.09 1.97 -24.12
C THR A 62 1.47 2.19 -24.74
N ASP A 63 2.29 3.04 -24.12
CA ASP A 63 3.67 3.31 -24.53
C ASP A 63 4.64 2.30 -23.89
N LYS A 64 5.26 1.47 -24.75
CA LYS A 64 6.23 0.46 -24.35
C LYS A 64 7.55 1.06 -23.90
N GLN A 65 7.99 2.17 -24.51
CA GLN A 65 9.24 2.82 -24.16
C GLN A 65 9.15 3.42 -22.76
N HIS A 66 8.04 4.11 -22.48
CA HIS A 66 7.81 4.67 -21.15
C HIS A 66 7.74 3.58 -20.06
N LEU A 67 6.99 2.49 -20.29
CA LEU A 67 6.94 1.37 -19.33
C LEU A 67 8.31 0.75 -19.02
N LYS A 68 9.24 0.74 -19.98
CA LYS A 68 10.60 0.22 -19.74
C LYS A 68 11.42 1.10 -18.80
N MET A 69 11.16 2.40 -18.78
CA MET A 69 11.93 3.39 -17.99
C MET A 69 11.44 3.53 -16.54
N VAL A 70 10.21 3.10 -16.26
CA VAL A 70 9.56 3.23 -14.94
C VAL A 70 9.78 2.00 -14.11
N GLU A 71 10.00 2.15 -12.80
CA GLU A 71 10.03 1.08 -11.81
C GLU A 71 8.68 0.92 -11.10
N ALA A 72 8.28 -0.33 -10.89
CA ALA A 72 7.05 -0.77 -10.26
C ALA A 72 7.16 -2.30 -10.05
N ASP A 73 6.43 -2.85 -9.08
CA ASP A 73 6.37 -4.30 -8.85
C ASP A 73 5.81 -5.03 -10.07
N THR A 74 4.76 -4.46 -10.68
CA THR A 74 4.13 -4.99 -11.90
C THR A 74 4.03 -3.92 -12.99
N LYS A 75 4.31 -4.31 -14.26
CA LYS A 75 4.23 -3.42 -15.44
C LYS A 75 3.36 -4.04 -16.53
N ILE A 76 2.33 -3.32 -16.99
CA ILE A 76 1.34 -3.82 -17.95
C ILE A 76 1.31 -2.95 -19.20
N LEU A 77 1.68 -3.52 -20.34
CA LEU A 77 1.49 -2.89 -21.66
C LEU A 77 0.08 -3.20 -22.18
N VAL A 78 -0.80 -2.21 -22.12
CA VAL A 78 -2.16 -2.31 -22.66
C VAL A 78 -2.22 -1.89 -24.12
N GLY A 79 -3.19 -2.42 -24.87
CA GLY A 79 -3.40 -2.02 -26.26
C GLY A 79 -2.31 -2.45 -27.25
N LYS A 80 -1.48 -3.44 -26.92
CA LYS A 80 -0.33 -3.88 -27.76
C LYS A 80 -0.70 -4.12 -29.23
N SER A 81 -1.82 -4.78 -29.51
CA SER A 81 -2.29 -5.06 -30.88
C SER A 81 -2.86 -3.83 -31.59
N LEU A 82 -3.24 -2.80 -30.85
CA LEU A 82 -3.85 -1.58 -31.38
C LEU A 82 -2.81 -0.48 -31.61
N THR A 83 -1.93 -0.26 -30.63
CA THR A 83 -0.96 0.84 -30.63
C THR A 83 0.45 0.40 -31.05
N ASN A 84 0.70 -0.91 -31.16
CA ASN A 84 2.02 -1.50 -31.36
C ASN A 84 3.06 -1.09 -30.28
N GLY A 85 2.58 -0.56 -29.14
CA GLY A 85 3.44 -0.04 -28.07
C GLY A 85 4.02 1.35 -28.32
N LEU A 86 3.43 2.14 -29.24
CA LEU A 86 3.88 3.49 -29.59
C LEU A 86 3.19 4.62 -28.81
N GLY A 87 2.27 4.28 -27.90
CA GLY A 87 1.39 5.26 -27.26
C GLY A 87 0.02 5.34 -27.93
N ALA A 88 -0.91 6.07 -27.30
CA ALA A 88 -2.25 6.36 -27.82
C ALA A 88 -2.30 7.77 -28.40
#